data_AF-A0A1H7XA87-F1
#
_entry.id   AF-A0A1H7XA87-F1
#
_cell.length_a   1.000
_cell.length_b   1.000
_cell.length_c   1.000
_cell.angle_alpha   90.00
_cell.angle_beta   90.00
_cell.angle_gamma   90.00
#
_symmetry.space_group_name_H-M   'P 1'
#
loop_
_entity.id
_entity.type
_entity.pdbx_description
1 polymer ?
#
loop_
_entity_poly.entity_id
_entity_poly.type
_entity_poly.pdbx_seq_one_letter_code
_entity_poly.pdbx_strand_id
1 'polypeptide(L)'
;MNRLFITILALIGATTLQASPDPAYVKQQVAETIQGSMQNSNRFSQEEMQQLVNNANQNSRQFNDSARQSTQSANAYLKTDQARRDQQWLLQNQKDLENKKEYSQYKQTGVELCQNGQRFAEIECNKP
;
A
#
# COMPACT_ATOMS: atom_id res chain seq x y z
N MET A 1 15.75 58.33 16.07
CA MET A 1 16.36 57.77 17.30
C MET A 1 15.26 57.74 18.37
N ASN A 2 14.64 56.60 18.62
CA ASN A 2 15.06 55.51 19.52
C ASN A 2 14.50 55.72 20.94
N ARG A 3 13.63 54.80 21.39
CA ARG A 3 13.23 54.46 22.78
C ARG A 3 11.72 54.20 22.86
N LEU A 4 11.26 52.99 22.57
CA LEU A 4 9.93 52.56 23.04
C LEU A 4 9.67 51.04 23.08
N PHE A 5 10.68 50.19 22.93
CA PHE A 5 10.48 48.72 22.96
C PHE A 5 11.38 48.00 23.97
N ILE A 6 11.61 48.61 25.14
CA ILE A 6 12.20 47.93 26.31
C ILE A 6 11.08 47.70 27.33
N THR A 7 10.04 46.95 26.95
CA THR A 7 8.99 46.57 27.93
C THR A 7 8.26 45.27 27.61
N ILE A 8 8.86 44.34 26.86
CA ILE A 8 8.30 42.99 26.72
C ILE A 8 9.43 41.98 26.73
N LEU A 9 10.12 41.81 27.85
CA LEU A 9 10.96 40.61 28.10
C LEU A 9 11.37 40.51 29.58
N ALA A 10 10.43 40.82 30.47
CA ALA A 10 10.61 40.61 31.90
C ALA A 10 9.36 39.94 32.46
N LEU A 11 9.01 38.73 31.99
CA LEU A 11 8.05 37.89 32.70
C LEU A 11 8.09 36.41 32.27
N ILE A 12 9.25 35.76 32.32
CA ILE A 12 9.30 34.31 32.56
C ILE A 12 10.47 34.05 33.50
N GLY A 13 10.19 34.16 34.80
CA GLY A 13 11.06 33.62 35.84
C GLY A 13 10.80 32.12 36.00
N ALA A 14 11.90 31.39 36.25
CA ALA A 14 11.96 30.05 36.84
C ALA A 14 11.46 28.88 35.99
N THR A 15 12.38 28.19 35.32
CA THR A 15 12.85 26.85 35.76
C THR A 15 13.95 26.33 34.85
N THR A 16 14.93 25.68 35.47
CA THR A 16 16.17 25.10 34.91
C THR A 16 17.32 26.09 34.68
N LEU A 17 18.42 25.84 35.40
CA LEU A 17 19.76 26.31 35.06
C LEU A 17 20.11 25.76 33.67
N GLN A 18 19.70 26.43 32.59
CA GLN A 18 20.21 26.13 31.26
C GLN A 18 21.60 26.73 31.16
N ALA A 19 22.61 25.89 31.38
CA ALA A 19 23.95 26.14 30.88
C ALA A 19 23.82 26.55 29.41
N SER A 20 24.25 27.77 29.09
CA SER A 20 24.38 28.20 27.70
C SER A 20 25.17 27.13 26.97
N PRO A 21 24.64 26.52 25.89
CA PRO A 21 25.29 25.41 25.23
C PRO A 21 26.69 25.83 24.81
N ASP A 22 27.67 24.94 25.03
CA ASP A 22 29.07 25.21 24.74
C ASP A 22 29.20 25.72 23.29
N PRO A 23 29.75 26.93 23.07
CA PRO A 23 29.93 27.49 21.73
C PRO A 23 30.70 26.55 20.77
N ALA A 24 31.56 25.68 21.28
CA ALA A 24 32.25 24.67 20.47
C ALA A 24 31.29 23.59 19.97
N TYR A 25 30.40 23.11 20.83
CA TYR A 25 29.37 22.13 20.48
C TYR A 25 28.39 22.66 19.44
N VAL A 26 27.93 23.91 19.61
CA VAL A 26 27.01 24.56 18.65
C VAL A 26 27.66 24.72 17.27
N LYS A 27 28.94 25.12 17.22
CA LYS A 27 29.68 25.22 15.95
C LYS A 27 29.82 23.87 15.25
N GLN A 28 30.07 22.80 16.00
CA GLN A 28 30.18 21.46 15.45
C GLN A 28 28.85 20.99 14.84
N GLN A 29 27.72 21.15 15.54
CA GLN A 29 26.40 20.79 14.98
C GLN A 29 26.08 21.56 13.69
N VAL A 30 26.41 22.85 13.63
CA VAL A 30 26.20 23.66 12.41
C VAL A 30 27.07 23.15 11.27
N ALA A 31 28.33 22.80 11.52
CA ALA A 31 29.23 22.25 10.51
C ALA A 31 28.74 20.89 9.97
N GLU A 32 28.32 19.98 10.85
CA GLU A 32 27.75 18.68 10.47
C GLU A 32 26.46 18.84 9.67
N THR A 33 25.60 19.79 10.07
CA THR A 33 24.35 20.10 9.36
C THR A 33 24.63 20.65 7.96
N ILE A 34 25.60 21.57 7.82
CA ILE A 34 25.99 22.12 6.52
C ILE A 34 26.57 21.00 5.64
N GLN A 35 27.46 20.17 6.18
CA GLN A 35 28.06 19.05 5.44
C GLN A 35 27.00 18.04 4.98
N GLY A 36 26.07 17.66 5.86
CA GLY A 36 24.94 16.80 5.52
C GLY A 36 24.02 17.41 4.46
N SER A 37 23.78 18.73 4.54
CA SER A 37 22.99 19.45 3.53
C SER A 37 23.67 19.53 2.17
N MET A 38 25.01 19.66 2.14
CA MET A 38 25.79 19.67 0.90
C MET A 38 25.83 18.28 0.25
N GLN A 39 25.95 17.23 1.06
CA GLN A 39 25.85 15.86 0.57
C GLN A 39 24.46 15.58 0.00
N ASN A 40 23.39 16.05 0.63
CA ASN A 40 22.03 15.80 0.17
C ASN A 40 21.63 16.65 -1.06
N SER A 41 22.13 17.89 -1.16
CA SER A 41 21.78 18.82 -2.25
C SER A 41 22.21 18.34 -3.64
N ASN A 42 23.22 17.47 -3.73
CA ASN A 42 23.77 16.96 -5.00
C ASN A 42 23.66 15.44 -5.13
N ARG A 43 22.76 14.79 -4.40
CA ARG A 43 22.66 13.31 -4.41
C ARG A 43 22.20 12.71 -5.73
N PHE A 44 21.44 13.46 -6.51
CA PHE A 44 20.95 13.04 -7.82
C PHE A 44 21.06 14.20 -8.79
N SER A 45 21.68 13.96 -9.94
CA SER A 45 21.65 14.90 -11.05
C SER A 45 20.22 15.03 -11.61
N GLN A 46 19.93 16.18 -12.21
CA GLN A 46 18.65 16.36 -12.92
C GLN A 46 18.47 15.32 -14.04
N GLU A 47 19.57 14.89 -14.66
CA GLU A 47 19.58 13.86 -15.70
C GLU A 47 19.15 12.49 -15.15
N GLU A 48 19.68 12.06 -14.00
CA GLU A 48 19.29 10.80 -13.35
C GLU A 48 17.81 10.81 -12.94
N MET A 49 17.31 11.93 -12.40
CA MET A 49 15.89 12.07 -12.07
C MET A 49 15.02 12.01 -13.32
N GLN A 50 15.41 12.67 -14.41
CA GLN A 50 14.66 12.64 -15.66
C GLN A 50 14.64 11.23 -16.25
N GLN A 51 15.76 10.51 -16.19
CA GLN A 51 15.83 9.10 -16.63
C GLN A 51 14.93 8.20 -15.78
N LEU A 52 14.94 8.36 -14.45
CA LEU A 52 14.07 7.61 -13.55
C LEU A 52 12.59 7.83 -13.87
N VAL A 53 12.19 9.09 -14.07
CA VAL A 53 10.80 9.45 -14.44
C VAL A 53 10.44 8.88 -15.80
N ASN A 54 11.32 8.97 -16.79
CA ASN A 54 11.09 8.40 -18.11
C ASN A 54 10.92 6.87 -18.05
N ASN A 55 11.76 6.18 -17.30
CA ASN A 55 11.68 4.74 -17.10
C ASN A 55 10.39 4.34 -16.36
N ALA A 56 10.01 5.07 -15.32
CA ALA A 56 8.76 4.84 -14.60
C ALA A 56 7.54 5.03 -15.51
N ASN A 57 7.55 6.07 -16.35
CA ASN A 57 6.48 6.32 -17.32
C ASN A 57 6.40 5.23 -18.39
N GLN A 58 7.54 4.75 -18.90
CA GLN A 58 7.59 3.64 -19.85
C GLN A 58 7.04 2.34 -19.23
N ASN A 59 7.48 2.01 -18.01
CA ASN A 59 6.99 0.82 -17.30
C ASN A 59 5.48 0.89 -17.05
N SER A 60 4.95 2.05 -16.67
CA SER A 60 3.52 2.26 -16.48
C SER A 60 2.73 2.03 -17.78
N ARG A 61 3.24 2.52 -18.92
CA ARG A 61 2.60 2.28 -20.23
C ARG A 61 2.61 0.79 -20.58
N GLN A 62 3.75 0.12 -20.45
CA GLN A 62 3.88 -1.31 -20.73
C GLN A 62 2.94 -2.15 -19.87
N PHE A 63 2.81 -1.82 -18.58
CA PHE A 63 1.87 -2.49 -17.68
C PHE A 63 0.42 -2.32 -18.16
N ASN A 64 0.02 -1.08 -18.48
CA ASN A 64 -1.33 -0.79 -18.95
C ASN A 64 -1.64 -1.49 -20.28
N ASP A 65 -0.71 -1.52 -21.22
CA ASP A 65 -0.87 -2.22 -22.49
C ASP A 65 -1.00 -3.74 -22.28
N SER A 66 -0.17 -4.32 -21.41
CA SER A 66 -0.25 -5.74 -21.04
C SER A 66 -1.58 -6.09 -20.39
N ALA A 67 -2.08 -5.24 -19.48
CA ALA A 67 -3.37 -5.42 -18.83
C ALA A 67 -4.52 -5.36 -19.85
N ARG A 68 -4.47 -4.43 -20.81
CA ARG A 68 -5.46 -4.31 -21.89
C ARG A 68 -5.43 -5.53 -22.80
N GLN A 69 -4.25 -6.00 -23.19
CA GLN A 69 -4.12 -7.18 -24.04
C GLN A 69 -4.66 -8.44 -23.34
N SER A 70 -4.30 -8.65 -22.07
CA SER A 70 -4.83 -9.76 -21.27
C SER A 70 -6.36 -9.71 -21.19
N THR A 71 -6.93 -8.53 -20.92
CA THR A 71 -8.38 -8.32 -20.89
C THR A 71 -9.04 -8.61 -22.24
N GLN A 72 -8.43 -8.18 -23.34
CA GLN A 72 -8.94 -8.45 -24.69
C GLN A 72 -8.90 -9.94 -25.01
N SER A 73 -7.79 -10.64 -24.71
CA SER A 73 -7.66 -12.08 -24.91
C SER A 73 -8.68 -12.87 -24.09
N ALA A 74 -8.89 -12.50 -22.82
CA ALA A 74 -9.92 -13.11 -21.98
C ALA A 74 -11.32 -12.91 -22.58
N ASN A 75 -11.66 -11.68 -22.97
CA ASN A 75 -12.95 -11.37 -23.60
C ASN A 75 -13.15 -12.08 -24.94
N ALA A 76 -12.08 -12.26 -25.72
CA ALA A 76 -12.13 -13.03 -26.96
C ALA A 76 -12.44 -14.50 -26.67
N TYR A 77 -11.75 -15.11 -25.70
CA TYR A 77 -12.02 -16.48 -25.29
C TYR A 77 -13.46 -16.66 -24.79
N LEU A 78 -13.96 -15.76 -23.93
CA LEU A 78 -15.32 -15.84 -23.37
C LEU A 78 -16.42 -15.81 -24.45
N LYS A 79 -16.15 -15.30 -25.65
CA LYS A 79 -17.08 -15.30 -26.78
C LYS A 79 -17.04 -16.57 -27.63
N THR A 80 -16.12 -17.49 -27.35
CA THR A 80 -15.97 -18.74 -28.11
C THR A 80 -16.98 -19.79 -27.66
N ASP A 81 -17.30 -20.72 -28.56
CA ASP A 81 -18.06 -21.92 -28.21
C ASP A 81 -17.35 -22.80 -27.17
N GLN A 82 -16.01 -22.74 -27.11
CA GLN A 82 -15.24 -23.46 -26.12
C GLN A 82 -15.53 -22.94 -24.71
N ALA A 83 -15.49 -21.62 -24.50
CA ALA A 83 -15.84 -21.03 -23.20
C ALA A 83 -17.27 -21.39 -22.76
N ARG A 84 -18.22 -21.43 -23.70
CA ARG A 84 -19.59 -21.89 -23.41
C ARG A 84 -19.62 -23.35 -22.96
N ARG A 85 -18.89 -24.24 -23.63
CA ARG A 85 -18.78 -25.66 -23.22
C ARG A 85 -18.11 -25.81 -21.86
N ASP A 86 -17.03 -25.07 -21.61
CA ASP A 86 -16.32 -25.10 -20.33
C ASP A 86 -17.21 -24.61 -19.19
N GLN A 87 -18.00 -23.56 -19.41
CA GLN A 87 -19.00 -23.08 -18.45
C GLN A 87 -20.08 -24.14 -18.17
N GLN A 88 -20.61 -24.79 -19.22
CA GLN A 88 -21.59 -25.87 -19.05
C GLN A 88 -21.00 -27.05 -18.30
N TRP A 89 -19.76 -27.43 -18.60
CA TRP A 89 -19.04 -28.49 -17.92
C TRP A 89 -18.85 -28.16 -16.43
N LEU A 90 -18.42 -26.94 -16.09
CA LEU A 90 -18.29 -26.50 -14.69
C LEU A 90 -19.62 -26.58 -13.94
N LEU A 91 -20.71 -26.08 -14.53
CA LEU A 91 -22.05 -26.14 -13.92
C LEU A 91 -22.53 -27.59 -13.73
N GLN A 92 -22.26 -28.47 -14.69
CA GLN A 92 -22.62 -29.88 -14.59
C GLN A 92 -21.82 -30.57 -13.49
N ASN A 93 -20.50 -30.37 -13.44
CA ASN A 93 -19.66 -30.93 -12.40
C ASN A 93 -20.06 -30.44 -11.01
N GLN A 94 -20.44 -29.17 -10.88
CA GLN A 94 -20.96 -28.64 -9.62
C GLN A 94 -22.23 -29.39 -9.19
N LYS A 95 -23.21 -29.54 -10.09
CA LYS A 95 -24.44 -30.30 -9.80
C LYS A 95 -24.14 -31.75 -9.44
N ASP A 96 -23.22 -32.39 -10.17
CA ASP A 96 -22.84 -33.78 -9.92
C ASP A 96 -22.21 -33.92 -8.54
N LEU A 97 -21.35 -32.97 -8.13
CA LEU A 97 -20.78 -32.92 -6.79
C LEU A 97 -21.84 -32.68 -5.72
N GLU A 98 -22.78 -31.77 -5.94
CA GLU A 98 -23.88 -31.47 -5.03
C GLU A 98 -24.83 -32.67 -4.84
N ASN A 99 -25.00 -33.49 -5.89
CA ASN A 99 -25.82 -34.69 -5.87
C ASN A 99 -25.12 -35.92 -5.24
N LYS A 100 -23.83 -35.82 -4.92
CA LYS A 100 -23.13 -36.91 -4.22
C LYS A 100 -23.71 -37.09 -2.81
N LYS A 101 -23.89 -38.35 -2.41
CA LYS A 101 -24.42 -38.71 -1.10
C LYS A 101 -23.54 -38.14 0.03
N GLU A 102 -22.23 -38.13 -0.20
CA GLU A 102 -21.24 -37.56 0.71
C GLU A 102 -21.41 -36.04 0.85
N TYR A 103 -21.68 -35.33 -0.25
CA TYR A 103 -21.93 -33.89 -0.18
C TYR A 103 -23.17 -33.60 0.68
N SER A 104 -24.28 -34.31 0.46
CA SER A 104 -25.48 -34.19 1.30
C SER A 104 -25.20 -34.53 2.78
N GLN A 105 -24.45 -35.61 3.02
CA GLN A 105 -24.10 -36.08 4.36
C GLN A 105 -23.24 -35.06 5.14
N TYR A 106 -22.32 -34.36 4.47
CA TYR A 106 -21.41 -33.42 5.11
C TYR A 106 -21.80 -31.95 4.91
N LYS A 107 -22.84 -31.64 4.13
CA LYS A 107 -23.31 -30.26 3.86
C LYS A 107 -23.60 -29.52 5.16
N GLN A 108 -24.34 -30.17 6.06
CA GLN A 108 -24.73 -29.60 7.34
C GLN A 108 -23.52 -29.42 8.27
N THR A 109 -22.63 -30.42 8.36
CA THR A 109 -21.39 -30.33 9.13
C THR A 109 -20.46 -29.24 8.60
N GLY A 110 -20.37 -29.06 7.28
CA GLY A 110 -19.58 -27.99 6.65
C GLY A 110 -20.12 -26.59 6.99
N VAL A 111 -21.44 -26.41 7.00
CA VAL A 111 -22.08 -25.15 7.42
C VAL A 111 -21.86 -24.88 8.90
N GLU A 112 -21.96 -25.90 9.76
CA GLU A 112 -21.72 -25.79 11.20
C GLU A 112 -20.25 -25.44 11.51
N LEU A 113 -19.29 -26.07 10.82
CA LEU A 113 -17.87 -25.72 10.94
C LEU A 113 -17.59 -24.29 10.45
N CYS A 114 -18.22 -23.88 9.35
CA CYS A 114 -18.10 -22.53 8.83
C CYS A 114 -18.64 -21.50 9.84
N GLN A 115 -19.85 -21.72 10.38
CA GLN A 115 -20.46 -20.85 11.40
C GLN A 115 -19.65 -20.78 12.70
N ASN A 116 -19.01 -21.88 13.12
CA ASN A 116 -18.08 -21.87 14.23
C ASN A 116 -16.82 -21.05 13.90
N GLY A 117 -16.31 -21.15 12.67
CA GLY A 117 -15.19 -20.36 12.17
C GLY A 117 -15.49 -18.85 12.10
N GLN A 118 -16.73 -18.46 11.80
CA GLN A 118 -17.15 -17.04 11.81
C GLN A 118 -16.96 -16.34 13.16
N ARG A 119 -16.88 -17.11 14.26
CA ARG A 119 -16.58 -16.56 15.59
C ARG A 119 -15.14 -16.07 15.73
N PHE A 120 -14.25 -16.52 14.84
CA PHE A 120 -12.82 -16.26 14.89
C PHE A 120 -12.30 -15.51 13.65
N ALA A 121 -13.10 -15.38 12.59
CA ALA A 121 -12.75 -14.64 11.38
C ALA A 121 -14.00 -14.13 10.64
N GLU A 122 -13.91 -12.98 9.97
CA GLU A 122 -14.97 -12.44 9.11
C GLU A 122 -15.09 -13.28 7.84
N ILE A 123 -15.85 -14.36 7.92
CA ILE A 123 -16.21 -15.24 6.80
C ILE A 123 -17.72 -15.16 6.64
N GLU A 124 -18.26 -15.15 5.41
CA GLU A 124 -19.70 -15.27 5.18
C GLU A 124 -20.06 -16.71 4.79
N CYS A 125 -20.76 -17.41 5.68
CA CYS A 125 -21.26 -18.75 5.42
C CYS A 125 -22.67 -18.66 4.84
N ASN A 126 -22.81 -18.84 3.52
CA ASN A 126 -24.13 -18.94 2.89
C ASN A 126 -24.86 -20.18 3.44
N LYS A 127 -26.03 -19.96 4.04
CA LYS A 127 -26.93 -21.05 4.42
C LYS A 127 -27.45 -21.74 3.14
N PRO A 128 -27.59 -23.07 3.16
CA PRO A 128 -28.08 -23.83 2.02
C PRO A 128 -29.51 -23.47 1.63
#